data_AF-A0A1L6R5M7-F1
#
_entry.id   AF-A0A1L6R5M7-F1
#
_cell.length_a   1.000
_cell.length_b   1.000
_cell.length_c   1.000
_cell.angle_alpha   90.00
_cell.angle_beta   90.00
_cell.angle_gamma   90.00
#
_symmetry.space_group_name_H-M   'P 1'
#
loop_
_entity.id
_entity.type
_entity.pdbx_description
1 polymer ?
#
loop_
_entity_poly.entity_id
_entity_poly.type
_entity_poly.pdbx_seq_one_letter_code
_entity_poly.pdbx_strand_id
1 'polypeptide(L)' 'MINGEDSRSEMQYHLGLSDRENFRKNYLQPTLAEGLIEMTIPEKPQSSKQRYRLTSRGVNARKI' A
#
# COMPACT_ATOMS: atom_id res chain seq x y z
N MET A 1 7.41 -8.66 -5.24
CA MET A 1 7.82 -8.08 -3.93
C MET A 1 7.58 -6.58 -4.03
N ILE A 2 6.93 -5.97 -3.04
CA ILE A 2 6.84 -4.49 -2.94
C ILE A 2 8.27 -3.98 -2.70
N ASN A 3 8.95 -3.55 -3.75
CA ASN A 3 10.38 -3.24 -3.74
C ASN A 3 10.69 -1.74 -3.72
N GLY A 4 9.65 -0.90 -3.66
CA GLY A 4 9.79 0.56 -3.61
C GLY A 4 8.62 1.21 -4.32
N GLU A 5 7.93 2.09 -3.61
CA GLU A 5 6.82 2.94 -4.07
C GLU A 5 5.92 2.34 -5.17
N ASP A 6 5.01 1.46 -4.76
CA ASP A 6 4.03 0.88 -5.66
C ASP A 6 2.75 1.73 -5.71
N SER A 7 2.17 1.85 -6.88
CA SER A 7 0.79 2.29 -7.01
C SER A 7 -0.16 1.24 -6.42
N ARG A 8 -1.37 1.66 -6.08
CA ARG A 8 -2.46 0.75 -5.66
C ARG A 8 -2.66 -0.42 -6.64
N SER A 9 -2.58 -0.15 -7.95
CA SER A 9 -2.77 -1.16 -8.99
C SER A 9 -1.63 -2.19 -9.00
N GLU A 10 -0.38 -1.74 -8.86
CA GLU A 10 0.80 -2.61 -8.75
C GLU A 10 0.73 -3.48 -7.49
N MET A 11 0.39 -2.88 -6.34
CA MET A 11 0.19 -3.64 -5.10
C MET A 11 -0.89 -4.72 -5.24
N GLN A 12 -2.03 -4.36 -5.86
CA GLN A 12 -3.12 -5.30 -6.09
C GLN A 12 -2.68 -6.47 -6.99
N TYR A 13 -1.94 -6.15 -8.06
CA TYR A 13 -1.37 -7.14 -8.98
C TYR A 13 -0.40 -8.09 -8.28
N HIS A 14 0.49 -7.55 -7.43
CA HIS A 14 1.45 -8.36 -6.67
C HIS A 14 0.80 -9.31 -5.66
N LEU A 15 -0.39 -8.98 -5.17
CA LEU A 15 -1.17 -9.85 -4.28
C LEU A 15 -2.11 -10.81 -5.04
N GLY A 16 -2.13 -10.76 -6.38
CA GLY A 16 -3.02 -11.59 -7.19
C GLY A 16 -4.50 -11.27 -7.00
N LEU A 17 -4.83 -10.05 -6.57
CA LEU A 17 -6.20 -9.62 -6.34
C LEU A 17 -6.77 -8.95 -7.60
N SER A 18 -8.04 -9.17 -7.89
CA SER A 18 -8.73 -8.57 -9.05
C SER A 18 -9.71 -7.47 -8.65
N ASP A 19 -10.32 -7.60 -7.47
CA ASP A 19 -11.30 -6.65 -6.96
C ASP A 19 -10.63 -5.46 -6.27
N ARG A 20 -10.85 -4.28 -6.86
CA ARG A 20 -10.33 -3.00 -6.36
C ARG A 20 -10.93 -2.58 -5.02
N GLU A 21 -12.22 -2.78 -4.82
CA GLU A 21 -12.90 -2.37 -3.60
C GLU A 21 -12.51 -3.29 -2.45
N ASN A 22 -12.46 -4.60 -2.70
CA ASN A 22 -11.95 -5.58 -1.77
C ASN A 22 -10.50 -5.28 -1.37
N PHE A 23 -9.62 -5.03 -2.35
CA PHE A 23 -8.23 -4.65 -2.09
C PHE A 23 -8.15 -3.40 -1.20
N ARG A 24 -8.95 -2.37 -1.52
CA ARG A 24 -8.93 -1.13 -0.76
C ARG A 24 -9.37 -1.33 0.70
N LYS A 25 -10.50 -2.01 0.91
CA LYS A 25 -11.12 -2.15 2.24
C LYS A 25 -10.38 -3.14 3.13
N ASN A 26 -9.90 -4.24 2.56
CA ASN A 26 -9.36 -5.35 3.34
C ASN A 26 -7.83 -5.35 3.43
N TYR A 27 -7.13 -4.62 2.56
CA TYR A 27 -5.67 -4.61 2.52
C TYR A 27 -5.10 -3.21 2.65
N LEU A 28 -5.47 -2.28 1.75
CA LEU A 28 -4.85 -0.96 1.71
C LEU A 28 -5.19 -0.09 2.94
N GLN A 29 -6.48 0.05 3.27
CA GLN A 29 -6.92 0.88 4.39
C GLN A 29 -6.43 0.35 5.75
N PRO A 30 -6.53 -0.97 6.06
CA PRO A 30 -6.02 -1.51 7.31
C PRO A 30 -4.50 -1.31 7.45
N THR A 31 -3.72 -1.61 6.42
CA THR A 31 -2.25 -1.48 6.49
C THR A 31 -1.77 -0.04 6.59
N LEU A 32 -2.51 0.93 6.01
CA LEU A 32 -2.30 2.37 6.25
C LEU A 32 -2.64 2.75 7.70
N ALA A 33 -3.78 2.31 8.21
CA ALA A 33 -4.22 2.61 9.57
C ALA A 33 -3.28 2.03 10.63
N GLU A 34 -2.74 0.83 10.39
CA GLU A 34 -1.73 0.21 11.23
C GLU A 34 -0.34 0.85 11.09
N GLY A 35 -0.13 1.70 10.08
CA GLY A 35 1.12 2.38 9.80
C GLY A 35 2.22 1.44 9.28
N LEU A 36 1.84 0.34 8.62
CA LEU A 36 2.78 -0.58 7.96
C LEU A 36 3.23 -0.04 6.61
N ILE A 37 2.35 0.70 5.95
CA ILE A 37 2.65 1.47 4.73
C ILE A 37 2.26 2.93 4.91
N GLU A 38 2.81 3.79 4.07
CA GLU A 38 2.48 5.22 4.02
C GLU A 38 2.31 5.72 2.58
N MET A 39 1.57 6.82 2.42
CA MET A 39 1.41 7.53 1.15
C MET A 39 2.65 8.37 0.85
N THR A 40 3.06 8.42 -0.42
CA THR A 40 4.18 9.28 -0.85
C THR A 40 3.76 10.73 -1.08
N ILE A 41 2.46 10.96 -1.35
CA ILE A 41 1.88 12.30 -1.53
C ILE A 41 0.66 12.46 -0.59
N PRO A 42 0.88 12.61 0.73
CA PRO A 42 -0.21 12.70 1.70
C PRO A 42 -1.10 13.94 1.51
N GLU A 43 -0.52 15.06 1.08
CA GLU A 43 -1.22 16.32 0.77
C GLU A 43 -2.25 16.20 -0.37
N LYS A 44 -2.06 15.21 -1.27
CA LYS A 44 -2.92 14.98 -2.44
C LYS A 44 -3.30 13.50 -2.52
N PRO A 45 -4.17 13.01 -1.62
CA PRO A 45 -4.48 11.58 -1.50
C PRO A 45 -5.13 10.99 -2.76
N GLN A 46 -5.79 11.82 -3.56
CA GLN A 46 -6.43 11.44 -4.83
C GLN A 46 -5.52 11.64 -6.05
N SER A 47 -4.24 12.00 -5.86
CA SER A 47 -3.28 12.18 -6.96
C SER A 47 -3.19 10.91 -7.80
N SER A 48 -3.21 11.06 -9.13
CA SER A 48 -2.93 9.96 -10.06
C SER A 48 -1.50 9.42 -9.93
N LYS A 49 -0.59 10.22 -9.33
CA LYS A 49 0.79 9.84 -9.01
C LYS A 49 0.95 9.26 -7.60
N GLN A 50 -0.14 9.02 -6.87
CA GLN A 50 -0.08 8.46 -5.53
C GLN A 50 0.58 7.07 -5.56
N ARG A 51 1.57 6.89 -4.69
CA ARG A 51 2.25 5.62 -4.46
C ARG A 51 2.29 5.33 -2.95
N TYR A 52 2.60 4.08 -2.63
CA TYR A 52 2.66 3.57 -1.27
C TYR A 52 3.98 2.86 -1.04
N ARG A 53 4.57 3.05 0.14
CA ARG A 53 5.81 2.39 0.52
C ARG A 53 5.72 1.82 1.93
N LEU A 54 6.54 0.81 2.21
CA LEU A 54 6.68 0.26 3.56
C LEU A 54 7.29 1.30 4.49
N THR A 55 6.72 1.42 5.69
CA THR A 55 7.36 2.14 6.79
C THR A 55 8.41 1.25 7.45
N SER A 56 9.22 1.81 8.36
CA SER A 56 10.12 1.02 9.22
C SER A 56 9.38 -0.11 9.96
N ARG A 57 8.12 0.14 10.38
CA ARG A 57 7.29 -0.88 11.03
C ARG A 57 6.88 -1.98 10.05
N GLY A 58 6.45 -1.62 8.85
CA GLY A 58 6.11 -2.59 7.80
C GLY A 58 7.31 -3.45 7.37
N VAL A 59 8.51 -2.86 7.29
CA VAL A 59 9.74 -3.60 7.00
C VAL A 59 10.04 -4.63 8.09
N ASN A 60 9.86 -4.26 9.36
CA ASN A 60 10.06 -5.19 10.48
C ASN A 60 9.00 -6.30 10.53
N ALA A 61 7.74 -5.98 10.25
CA ALA A 61 6.66 -6.97 10.17
C ALA A 61 6.90 -8.01 9.05
N ARG A 62 7.58 -7.63 7.96
CA ARG A 62 7.94 -8.53 6.86
C ARG A 62 9.02 -9.56 7.21
N LYS A 63 9.79 -9.34 8.28
CA LYS A 63 10.93 -10.19 8.67
C LYS A 63 10.54 -11.34 9.61
N ILE A 64 9.26 -11.46 9.93
CA ILE A 64 8.68 -12.51 10.77
C ILE A 64 8.03 -13.55 9.85
#